data_AF-A0A0L8AM14-F1
#
_entry.id   AF-A0A0L8AM14-F1
#
_cell.length_a   1.000
_cell.length_b   1.000
_cell.length_c   1.000
_cell.angle_alpha   90.00
_cell.angle_beta   90.00
_cell.angle_gamma   90.00
#
_symmetry.space_group_name_H-M   'P 1'
#
loop_
_entity.id
_entity.type
_entity.pdbx_description
1 polymer ?
#
loop_
_entity_poly.entity_id
_entity_poly.type
_entity_poly.pdbx_seq_one_letter_code
_entity_poly.pdbx_strand_id
1 'polypeptide(L)' 'MPGGMEMFFLLFVLIPVVLWITALVDCLKSNFSGDSKIIWVLVIIFLPVLGSILYFLVGRNQKIT' A
#
# COMPACT_ATOMS: atom_id res chain seq x y z
N MET A 1 -8.36 -26.44 -18.85
CA MET A 1 -9.26 -25.62 -18.01
C MET A 1 -8.46 -25.24 -16.78
N PRO A 2 -8.21 -23.95 -16.52
CA PRO A 2 -7.57 -23.58 -15.26
C PRO A 2 -8.45 -24.11 -14.12
N GLY A 3 -7.87 -24.89 -13.22
CA GLY A 3 -8.57 -25.49 -12.09
C GLY A 3 -9.00 -24.42 -11.09
N GLY A 4 -10.09 -24.66 -10.34
CA GLY A 4 -10.62 -23.67 -9.38
C GLY A 4 -9.58 -23.14 -8.39
N MET A 5 -8.56 -23.94 -8.06
CA MET A 5 -7.43 -23.58 -7.19
C MET A 5 -6.58 -22.42 -7.73
N GLU A 6 -6.40 -22.33 -9.06
CA GLU A 6 -5.62 -21.25 -9.69
C GLU A 6 -6.33 -19.90 -9.54
N MET A 7 -7.67 -19.89 -9.57
CA MET A 7 -8.47 -18.68 -9.42
C MET A 7 -8.39 -18.10 -8.00
N PHE A 8 -8.36 -18.98 -6.98
CA PHE A 8 -8.16 -18.56 -5.59
C PHE A 8 -6.78 -17.94 -5.37
N PHE A 9 -5.74 -18.53 -5.97
CA PHE A 9 -4.38 -18.02 -5.86
C PHE A 9 -4.24 -16.64 -6.52
N LEU A 10 -4.87 -16.46 -7.69
CA LEU A 10 -4.90 -15.19 -8.41
C LEU A 10 -5.58 -14.09 -7.59
N LEU A 11 -6.74 -14.39 -6.99
CA LEU A 11 -7.45 -13.47 -6.11
C LEU A 11 -6.64 -13.12 -4.86
N PHE A 12 -5.98 -14.12 -4.25
CA PHE A 12 -5.16 -13.93 -3.06
C PHE A 12 -3.96 -12.99 -3.30
N VAL A 13 -3.41 -12.97 -4.53
CA VAL A 13 -2.33 -12.05 -4.92
C VAL A 13 -2.86 -10.70 -5.40
N LEU A 14 -3.97 -10.68 -6.15
CA LEU A 14 -4.53 -9.43 -6.70
C LEU A 14 -5.00 -8.46 -5.62
N ILE A 15 -5.71 -8.96 -4.60
CA ILE A 15 -6.26 -8.12 -3.52
C ILE A 15 -5.17 -7.30 -2.80
N PRO A 16 -4.07 -7.90 -2.29
CA PRO A 16 -3.02 -7.14 -1.64
C PRO A 16 -2.28 -6.20 -2.61
N VAL A 17 -2.17 -6.55 -3.89
CA VAL A 17 -1.57 -5.67 -4.91
C VAL A 17 -2.45 -4.43 -5.14
N VAL A 18 -3.76 -4.59 -5.24
CA VAL A 18 -4.69 -3.45 -5.39
C VAL A 18 -4.66 -2.57 -4.13
N LEU A 19 -4.65 -3.18 -2.94
CA LEU A 19 -4.49 -2.43 -1.68
C LEU A 19 -3.16 -1.67 -1.64
N TRP A 20 -2.09 -2.29 -2.11
CA TRP A 20 -0.77 -1.66 -2.18
C TRP A 20 -0.76 -0.44 -3.10
N ILE A 21 -1.31 -0.58 -4.31
CA ILE A 21 -1.38 0.54 -5.26
C ILE A 21 -2.26 1.67 -4.71
N THR A 22 -3.41 1.35 -4.11
CA THR A 22 -4.28 2.37 -3.53
C THR A 22 -3.63 3.09 -2.35
N ALA A 23 -2.87 2.38 -1.49
CA ALA A 23 -2.08 3.00 -0.42
C ALA A 23 -0.98 3.90 -0.97
N LEU A 24 -0.29 3.48 -2.03
CA LEU A 24 0.74 4.28 -2.70
C LEU A 24 0.13 5.58 -3.29
N VAL A 25 -1.01 5.46 -3.98
CA VAL A 25 -1.71 6.61 -4.57
C VAL A 25 -2.22 7.56 -3.49
N ASP A 26 -2.81 7.05 -2.40
CA ASP A 26 -3.23 7.89 -1.26
C ASP A 26 -2.04 8.59 -0.62
N CYS A 27 -0.89 7.91 -0.54
CA CYS A 27 0.35 8.47 -0.01
C CYS A 27 0.89 9.61 -0.87
N LEU A 28 0.90 9.43 -2.19
CA LEU A 28 1.35 10.44 -3.14
C LEU A 28 0.39 11.63 -3.20
N LYS A 29 -0.92 11.37 -3.11
CA LYS A 29 -1.96 12.41 -3.13
C LYS A 29 -2.06 13.18 -1.82
N SER A 30 -1.71 12.57 -0.69
CA SER A 30 -1.66 13.28 0.59
C SER A 30 -0.55 14.34 0.62
N ASN A 31 -0.86 15.46 1.27
CA ASN A 31 0.14 16.46 1.63
C ASN A 31 0.85 16.00 2.92
N PHE A 32 2.00 15.34 2.74
CA PHE A 32 2.94 15.04 3.80
C PHE A 32 4.05 16.07 3.80
N SER A 33 4.58 16.40 4.98
CA SER A 33 5.76 17.28 5.09
C SER A 33 6.93 16.59 4.43
N GLY A 34 7.45 17.18 3.35
CA GLY A 34 8.67 16.81 2.60
C GLY A 34 9.14 15.36 2.79
N ASP A 35 10.06 15.18 3.73
CA ASP A 35 10.78 13.93 4.00
C ASP A 35 9.88 12.75 4.39
N SER A 36 8.77 13.02 5.08
CA SER A 36 7.82 11.98 5.51
C SER A 36 7.14 11.32 4.32
N LYS A 37 6.91 12.05 3.22
CA LYS A 37 6.34 11.49 2.00
C LYS A 37 7.25 10.42 1.41
N ILE A 38 8.54 10.73 1.31
CA ILE A 38 9.53 9.87 0.67
C ILE A 38 9.70 8.59 1.49
N ILE A 39 9.78 8.69 2.82
CA ILE A 39 9.88 7.54 3.72
C ILE A 39 8.68 6.61 3.54
N TRP A 40 7.46 7.15 3.51
CA TRP A 40 6.26 6.33 3.33
C TRP A 40 6.20 5.65 1.96
N VAL A 41 6.55 6.36 0.88
CA VAL A 41 6.62 5.76 -0.46
C VAL A 41 7.65 4.63 -0.49
N LEU A 42 8.81 4.80 0.14
CA LEU A 42 9.86 3.79 0.17
C LEU A 42 9.44 2.55 0.99
N VAL A 43 8.81 2.76 2.14
CA VAL A 43 8.25 1.68 2.97
C VAL A 43 7.17 0.91 2.22
N ILE A 44 6.23 1.62 1.58
CA ILE A 44 5.18 0.98 0.78
C ILE A 44 5.82 0.17 -0.36
N ILE A 45 6.81 0.70 -1.08
CA ILE A 45 7.47 -0.01 -2.20
C ILE A 45 8.25 -1.25 -1.75
N PHE A 46 9.07 -1.14 -0.70
CA PHE A 46 9.88 -2.26 -0.20
C PHE A 46 9.06 -3.31 0.52
N LEU A 47 7.94 -2.90 1.13
CA LEU A 47 7.07 -3.76 1.93
C LEU A 47 5.63 -3.52 1.49
N PRO A 48 5.13 -4.17 0.42
CA PRO A 48 3.82 -3.84 -0.12
C PRO A 48 2.68 -4.14 0.86
N VAL A 49 2.67 -5.33 1.47
CA VAL A 49 1.62 -5.69 2.44
C VAL A 49 1.85 -4.98 3.77
N LEU A 50 3.03 -5.12 4.36
CA LEU A 50 3.34 -4.55 5.68
C LEU A 50 3.38 -3.01 5.65
N GLY A 51 3.94 -2.42 4.61
CA GLY A 51 4.01 -0.97 4.41
C GLY A 51 2.66 -0.32 4.18
N SER A 52 1.73 -0.99 3.49
CA SER A 52 0.33 -0.52 3.39
C SER A 52 -0.37 -0.49 4.76
N ILE A 53 -0.15 -1.53 5.57
CA ILE A 53 -0.71 -1.63 6.93
C ILE A 53 -0.10 -0.54 7.82
N LEU A 54 1.22 -0.39 7.81
CA LEU A 54 1.93 0.66 8.55
C LEU A 54 1.47 2.05 8.11
N TYR A 55 1.26 2.28 6.81
CA TYR A 55 0.80 3.57 6.28
C TYR A 55 -0.58 3.93 6.81
N PHE A 56 -1.48 2.95 6.90
CA PHE A 56 -2.81 3.16 7.46
C PHE A 56 -2.78 3.45 8.96
N LEU A 57 -1.93 2.77 9.73
CA LEU A 57 -1.83 2.92 11.18
C LEU A 57 -1.09 4.20 11.59
N VAL A 58 0.11 4.39 11.06
CA VAL A 58 1.03 5.47 11.46
C VAL A 58 1.06 6.58 10.43
N GLY A 59 1.06 6.25 9.14
CA GLY A 59 1.23 7.22 8.05
C GLY A 59 0.11 8.25 8.00
N ARG A 60 -1.14 7.87 8.23
CA ARG A 60 -2.26 8.83 8.31
C ARG A 60 -2.09 9.91 9.38
N ASN A 61 -1.43 9.61 10.50
CA ASN A 61 -1.21 10.58 11.59
C ASN A 61 -0.13 11.61 11.27
N GLN A 62 0.69 11.35 10.24
CA GLN A 62 1.76 12.25 9.78
C GLN A 62 1.26 13.25 8.71
N LYS A 63 -0.02 13.18 8.32
CA LYS A 63 -0.63 14.12 7.37
C LYS A 63 -0.68 15.49 8.04
N ILE A 64 -0.03 16.48 7.43
CA ILE A 64 -0.12 17.87 7.89
C ILE A 64 -1.54 18.32 7.57
N THR A 65 -2.32 18.69 8.60
CA THR A 65 -3.61 19.35 8.43
C THR A 65 -3.40 20.78 7.96
#